data_AF-A0A0C2WCM7-F1
#
_entry.id   AF-A0A0C2WCM7-F1
#
_cell.length_a   1.000
_cell.length_b   1.000
_cell.length_c   1.000
_cell.angle_alpha   90.00
_cell.angle_beta   90.00
_cell.angle_gamma   90.00
#
_symmetry.space_group_name_H-M   'P 1'
#
loop_
_entity.id
_entity.type
_entity.pdbx_description
1 polymer ?
#
loop_
_entity_poly.entity_id
_entity_poly.type
_entity_poly.pdbx_seq_one_letter_code
_entity_poly.pdbx_strand_id
1 'polypeptide(L)' 'AIDGGGIRGLSQLELVGYIMQRLSWDNGLDERGLPCEHFDLIGGSGTGGLIAILLARLRMSVEEASEEFCKIMKHVY' A
#
# COMPACT_ATOMS: atom_id res chain seq x y z
N ALA A 1 1.66 10.71 0.24
CA ALA A 1 1.94 10.39 -1.18
C ALA A 1 3.07 9.37 -1.24
N ILE A 2 3.06 8.47 -2.23
CA ILE A 2 4.01 7.37 -2.38
C ILE A 2 4.95 7.66 -3.55
N ASP A 3 6.26 7.71 -3.29
CA ASP A 3 7.24 8.12 -4.29
C ASP A 3 7.67 6.97 -5.21
N GLY A 4 8.16 7.31 -6.40
CA GLY A 4 8.74 6.34 -7.32
C GLY A 4 10.10 5.85 -6.83
N GLY A 5 10.39 4.56 -7.00
CA GLY A 5 11.64 3.99 -6.50
C GLY A 5 12.01 2.60 -7.01
N GLY A 6 11.21 1.99 -7.90
CA GLY A 6 11.40 0.61 -8.33
C GLY A 6 11.02 -0.37 -7.22
N ILE A 7 11.81 -1.42 -7.01
CA ILE A 7 11.56 -2.46 -6.00
C ILE A 7 11.54 -1.91 -4.57
N ARG A 8 12.20 -0.76 -4.37
CA ARG A 8 12.18 -0.02 -3.09
C ARG A 8 10.78 0.45 -2.69
N GLY A 9 9.79 0.42 -3.59
CA GLY A 9 8.38 0.64 -3.23
C GLY A 9 7.85 -0.34 -2.17
N LEU A 10 8.45 -1.52 -2.03
CA LEU A 10 8.10 -2.46 -0.95
C LEU A 10 8.33 -1.86 0.44
N SER A 11 9.38 -1.06 0.65
CA SER A 11 9.60 -0.44 1.97
C SER A 11 8.54 0.60 2.32
N GLN A 12 7.99 1.28 1.31
CA GLN A 12 6.88 2.22 1.51
C GLN A 12 5.58 1.47 1.84
N LEU A 13 5.34 0.32 1.20
CA LEU A 13 4.22 -0.57 1.54
C LEU A 13 4.32 -1.10 2.97
N GLU A 14 5.50 -1.54 3.41
CA GLU A 14 5.74 -1.95 4.81
C GLU A 14 5.42 -0.81 5.79
N LEU A 15 5.82 0.42 5.45
CA LEU A 15 5.55 1.60 6.29
C LEU A 15 4.05 1.93 6.34
N VAL A 16 3.33 1.78 5.21
CA VAL A 16 1.87 1.90 5.18
C VAL A 16 1.24 0.80 6.03
N GLY A 17 1.72 -0.45 5.96
CA GLY A 17 1.25 -1.57 6.78
C GLY A 17 1.40 -1.29 8.27
N TYR A 18 2.53 -0.74 8.69
CA TYR A 18 2.75 -0.30 10.06
C TYR A 18 1.76 0.79 10.50
N ILE A 19 1.50 1.79 9.64
CA ILE A 19 0.52 2.84 9.92
C ILE A 19 -0.88 2.24 10.08
N MET A 20 -1.28 1.35 9.17
CA MET A 20 -2.59 0.68 9.21
C MET A 20 -2.76 -0.17 10.48
N GLN A 21 -1.71 -0.90 10.88
CA GLN A 21 -1.72 -1.66 12.12
C GLN A 21 -1.93 -0.74 13.34
N ARG A 22 -1.26 0.42 13.36
CA ARG A 22 -1.41 1.38 14.46
C ARG A 22 -2.81 2.00 14.50
N LEU A 23 -3.37 2.34 13.34
CA LEU A 23 -4.75 2.84 13.23
C LEU A 23 -5.77 1.80 13.71
N SER A 24 -5.57 0.52 13.38
CA SER A 24 -6.41 -0.58 13.87
C SER A 24 -6.40 -0.65 15.40
N TRP A 25 -5.21 -0.60 15.99
CA TRP A 25 -5.03 -0.63 17.45
C TRP A 25 -5.70 0.56 18.13
N ASP A 26 -5.45 1.78 17.64
CA ASP A 26 -5.95 3.01 18.25
C ASP A 26 -7.49 3.09 18.19
N ASN A 27 -8.12 2.45 17.18
CA ASN A 27 -9.57 2.37 17.03
C ASN A 27 -10.22 1.12 17.67
N GLY A 28 -9.43 0.24 18.30
CA GLY A 28 -9.92 -1.00 18.89
C GLY A 28 -10.49 -1.99 17.87
N LEU A 29 -10.01 -1.94 16.63
CA LEU A 29 -10.41 -2.85 15.55
C LEU A 29 -9.56 -4.12 15.59
N ASP A 30 -10.22 -5.28 15.48
CA ASP A 30 -9.57 -6.60 15.51
C ASP A 30 -8.89 -6.94 14.17
N GLU A 31 -9.30 -6.28 13.09
CA GLU A 31 -8.76 -6.46 11.75
C GLU A 31 -8.23 -5.14 11.17
N ARG A 32 -7.15 -5.24 10.39
CA ARG A 32 -6.61 -4.13 9.60
C ARG A 32 -7.55 -3.88 8.43
N GLY A 33 -8.32 -2.79 8.50
CA GLY A 33 -9.16 -2.36 7.37
C GLY A 33 -8.34 -1.96 6.15
N LEU A 34 -9.02 -1.62 5.06
CA LEU A 34 -8.36 -1.28 3.80
C LEU A 34 -7.78 0.15 3.86
N PRO A 35 -6.63 0.41 3.24
CA PRO A 35 -6.08 1.78 3.19
C PRO A 35 -7.05 2.80 2.58
N CYS A 36 -7.84 2.40 1.58
CA CYS A 36 -8.84 3.29 0.95
C CYS A 36 -10.02 3.65 1.86
N GLU A 37 -10.18 3.00 3.01
CA GLU A 37 -11.21 3.33 4.02
C GLU A 37 -10.70 4.34 5.05
N HIS A 38 -9.38 4.49 5.15
CA HIS A 38 -8.73 5.34 6.16
C HIS A 38 -8.12 6.62 5.56
N PHE A 39 -7.81 6.61 4.26
CA PHE A 39 -7.23 7.74 3.55
C PHE A 39 -8.18 8.26 2.48
N ASP A 40 -8.64 9.51 2.63
CA ASP A 40 -9.49 10.19 1.62
C ASP A 40 -8.79 10.33 0.26
N LEU A 41 -7.46 10.39 0.27
CA LEU A 41 -6.63 10.51 -0.91
C LEU A 41 -5.36 9.67 -0.78
N ILE A 42 -5.16 8.79 -1.75
CA ILE A 42 -3.91 8.05 -1.95
C ILE A 42 -3.37 8.45 -3.32
N GLY A 43 -2.14 8.96 -3.34
CA GLY A 43 -1.47 9.39 -4.56
C GLY A 43 -0.02 8.95 -4.58
N GLY A 44 0.56 8.85 -5.77
CA GLY A 44 1.97 8.51 -5.95
C GLY A 44 2.46 8.72 -7.38
N SER A 45 3.78 8.60 -7.57
CA SER A 45 4.46 8.78 -8.87
C SER A 45 5.33 7.58 -9.22
N GLY A 46 5.48 7.25 -10.50
CA GLY A 46 6.22 6.07 -10.96
C GLY A 46 5.68 4.77 -10.34
N THR A 47 6.55 3.96 -9.73
CA THR A 47 6.11 2.75 -8.99
C THR A 47 5.21 3.06 -7.80
N GLY A 48 5.34 4.25 -7.18
CA GLY A 48 4.42 4.69 -6.13
C GLY A 48 3.02 5.00 -6.65
N GLY A 49 2.89 5.38 -7.93
CA GLY A 49 1.61 5.54 -8.61
C GLY A 49 0.92 4.18 -8.84
N LEU A 50 1.69 3.14 -9.18
CA LEU A 50 1.18 1.77 -9.25
C LEU A 50 0.67 1.32 -7.87
N ILE A 51 1.45 1.51 -6.81
CA ILE A 51 1.03 1.20 -5.43
C ILE A 51 -0.26 1.95 -5.07
N ALA A 52 -0.36 3.24 -5.43
CA ALA A 52 -1.57 4.01 -5.19
C ALA A 52 -2.80 3.40 -5.91
N ILE A 53 -2.65 2.86 -7.12
CA ILE A 53 -3.72 2.16 -7.83
C ILE A 53 -4.11 0.87 -7.10
N LEU A 54 -3.14 0.06 -6.66
CA LEU A 54 -3.41 -1.19 -5.94
C LEU A 54 -4.23 -0.94 -4.67
N LEU A 55 -3.80 0.03 -3.86
CA LEU A 55 -4.44 0.33 -2.57
C LEU A 55 -5.77 1.07 -2.73
N ALA A 56 -5.85 2.05 -3.63
CA ALA A 56 -7.02 2.95 -3.70
C ALA A 56 -8.10 2.49 -4.68
N ARG A 57 -7.68 2.05 -5.88
CA ARG A 57 -8.60 1.71 -6.97
C ARG A 57 -8.97 0.24 -6.97
N LEU A 58 -8.00 -0.63 -6.73
CA LEU A 58 -8.23 -2.08 -6.65
C LEU A 58 -8.62 -2.52 -5.24
N ARG A 59 -8.56 -1.62 -4.26
CA ARG A 59 -8.98 -1.85 -2.86
C ARG A 59 -8.30 -3.06 -2.23
N MET A 60 -7.02 -3.23 -2.53
CA MET A 60 -6.19 -4.28 -1.93
C MET A 60 -5.78 -3.89 -0.52
N SER A 61 -5.68 -4.89 0.36
CA SER A 61 -4.94 -4.77 1.61
C SER A 61 -3.46 -4.47 1.33
N VAL A 62 -2.72 -4.06 2.37
CA VAL A 62 -1.28 -3.78 2.21
C VAL A 62 -0.53 -5.06 1.85
N GLU A 63 -0.94 -6.19 2.43
CA GLU A 63 -0.37 -7.50 2.21
C GLU A 63 -0.58 -7.96 0.75
N GLU A 64 -1.82 -7.88 0.25
CA GLU A 64 -2.13 -8.20 -1.16
C GLU A 64 -1.37 -7.29 -2.12
N ALA A 65 -1.32 -5.98 -1.84
CA ALA A 65 -0.61 -5.03 -2.67
C ALA A 65 0.91 -5.29 -2.68
N SER A 66 1.50 -5.73 -1.56
CA SER A 66 2.92 -6.13 -1.50
C SER A 66 3.22 -7.35 -2.35
N GLU A 67 2.36 -8.37 -2.30
CA GLU A 67 2.52 -9.57 -3.13
C GLU A 67 2.38 -9.25 -4.62
N GLU A 68 1.33 -8.52 -5.00
CA GLU A 68 1.10 -8.14 -6.39
C GLU A 68 2.18 -7.19 -6.92
N PHE A 69 2.59 -6.20 -6.13
CA PHE A 69 3.69 -5.33 -6.49
C PHE A 69 4.98 -6.12 -6.73
N CYS A 70 5.31 -7.09 -5.87
CA CYS A 70 6.47 -7.96 -6.04
C CYS A 70 6.39 -8.78 -7.34
N LYS A 71 5.20 -9.34 -7.68
CA LYS A 71 4.98 -10.06 -8.95
C LYS A 71 5.20 -9.16 -10.16
N ILE A 72 4.61 -7.96 -10.16
CA ILE A 72 4.76 -6.98 -11.25
C ILE A 72 6.23 -6.58 -11.40
N MET A 73 6.90 -6.28 -10.29
CA MET A 73 8.30 -5.87 -10.30
C MET A 73 9.24 -6.96 -10.85
N LYS A 74 9.00 -8.24 -10.53
CA LYS A 74 9.73 -9.38 -11.11
C LYS A 74 9.49 -9.60 -12.60
N HIS A 75 8.39 -9.07 -13.14
CA HIS A 75 8.08 -9.20 -14.56
C HIS A 75 8.66 -8.04 -15.39
N VAL A 76 8.80 -6.86 -14.78
CA VAL A 76 9.29 -5.65 -15.43
C VAL A 76 10.82 -5.56 -15.41
N TYR A 77 11.47 -6.11 -14.38
CA TYR A 77 12.93 -6.10 -14.18
C TYR A 77 13.50 -7.52 -14.19
#